data_AF-A0A1B9M6T1-F1
#
_entry.id   AF-A0A1B9M6T1-F1
#
_cell.length_a   1.000
_cell.length_b   1.000
_cell.length_c   1.000
_cell.angle_alpha   90.00
_cell.angle_beta   90.00
_cell.angle_gamma   90.00
#
_symmetry.space_group_name_H-M   'P 1'
#
loop_
_entity.id
_entity.type
_entity.pdbx_description
1 polymer ?
#
loop_
_entity_poly.entity_id
_entity_poly.type
_entity_poly.pdbx_seq_one_letter_code
_entity_poly.pdbx_strand_id
1 'polypeptide(L)'
;MKKRYLLLLSPLVFLAGCSTTLEQCDPKNTDIGIMDKISCNYSGNYQARVDHKQQILENEKRANQQFKEIYAAIEKQKNDSALSIKQKQAQQQKLKTDLTKLTNEIKQKAKGRNDLQAQVADIEQQLKKVNSSSSSELEKKVELDKLNKKLQQLQKALNI
;
A
#
# COMPACT_ATOMS: atom_id res chain seq x y z
N MET A 1 -13.91 13.23 76.08
CA MET A 1 -12.79 12.25 76.08
C MET A 1 -12.41 11.94 74.64
N LYS A 2 -11.14 12.12 74.29
CA LYS A 2 -10.57 11.87 72.94
C LYS A 2 -10.48 10.35 72.69
N LYS A 3 -11.02 9.86 71.56
CA LYS A 3 -10.61 8.55 70.99
C LYS A 3 -10.14 8.77 69.55
N ARG A 4 -8.92 8.27 69.31
CA ARG A 4 -8.00 8.45 68.18
C ARG A 4 -8.00 7.14 67.36
N TYR A 5 -8.06 7.24 66.02
CA TYR A 5 -7.59 6.31 64.96
C TYR A 5 -8.14 4.86 64.99
N LEU A 6 -8.40 4.16 63.89
CA LEU A 6 -7.67 4.05 62.64
C LEU A 6 -8.59 4.08 61.40
N LEU A 7 -8.32 5.01 60.49
CA LEU A 7 -8.65 4.88 59.08
C LEU A 7 -7.72 3.82 58.47
N LEU A 8 -8.26 2.66 58.10
CA LEU A 8 -7.62 1.72 57.19
C LEU A 8 -7.63 2.34 55.78
N LEU A 9 -6.63 3.17 55.49
CA LEU A 9 -6.31 3.62 54.14
C LEU A 9 -5.70 2.46 53.37
N SER A 10 -6.55 1.66 52.72
CA SER A 10 -6.14 0.74 51.67
C SER A 10 -5.66 1.57 50.47
N PRO A 11 -4.41 1.44 50.00
CA PRO A 11 -4.02 2.08 48.76
C PRO A 11 -4.67 1.29 47.62
N LEU A 12 -5.72 1.85 47.00
CA LEU A 12 -6.10 1.46 45.64
C LEU A 12 -4.92 1.84 44.74
N VAL A 13 -3.99 0.88 44.56
CA VAL A 13 -3.00 0.93 43.49
C VAL A 13 -3.79 0.79 42.19
N PHE A 14 -4.18 1.92 41.61
CA PHE A 14 -4.56 1.96 40.20
C PHE A 14 -3.30 1.62 39.39
N LEU A 15 -3.15 0.34 39.02
CA LEU A 15 -2.24 -0.03 37.93
C LEU A 15 -2.81 0.55 36.63
N ALA A 16 -2.51 1.82 36.37
CA ALA A 16 -2.56 2.37 35.03
C ALA A 16 -1.43 1.71 34.24
N GLY A 17 -1.68 0.51 33.71
CA GLY A 17 -0.79 -0.12 32.75
C GLY A 17 -0.81 0.71 31.47
N CYS A 18 0.28 1.41 31.17
CA CYS A 18 0.51 1.94 29.83
C CYS A 18 0.46 0.74 28.87
N SER A 19 -0.58 0.63 28.05
CA SER A 19 -0.65 -0.46 27.08
C SER A 19 0.41 -0.23 26.01
N THR A 20 1.22 -1.25 25.79
CA THR A 20 2.25 -1.23 24.75
C THR A 20 1.60 -1.19 23.38
N THR A 21 2.01 -0.25 22.52
CA THR A 21 1.49 -0.16 21.15
C THR A 21 2.23 -1.10 20.19
N LEU A 22 1.62 -1.39 19.03
CA LEU A 22 2.22 -2.21 17.97
C LEU A 22 3.60 -1.71 17.50
N GLU A 23 3.83 -0.39 17.52
CA GLU A 23 5.12 0.21 17.16
C GLU A 23 6.17 0.05 18.26
N GLN A 24 5.76 0.13 19.54
CA GLN A 24 6.66 -0.09 20.67
C GLN A 24 7.13 -1.55 20.74
N CYS A 25 6.28 -2.49 20.34
CA CYS A 25 6.60 -3.92 20.23
C CYS A 25 7.44 -4.27 18.98
N ASP A 26 8.51 -3.51 18.72
CA ASP A 26 9.53 -3.89 17.74
C ASP A 26 10.65 -4.70 18.43
N PRO A 27 10.89 -5.97 18.05
CA PRO A 27 12.00 -6.76 18.61
C PRO A 27 13.38 -6.17 18.30
N LYS A 28 13.49 -5.22 17.35
CA LYS A 28 14.72 -4.46 17.07
C LYS A 28 14.89 -3.23 17.98
N ASN A 29 13.85 -2.81 18.69
CA ASN A 29 13.96 -1.74 19.67
C ASN A 29 14.66 -2.29 20.92
N THR A 30 15.91 -1.91 21.13
CA THR A 30 16.71 -2.34 22.29
C THR A 30 16.35 -1.59 23.56
N ASP A 31 15.68 -0.45 23.43
CA ASP A 31 15.39 0.49 24.53
C ASP A 31 14.04 0.21 25.21
N ILE A 32 13.35 -0.87 24.79
CA ILE A 32 12.08 -1.29 25.37
C ILE A 32 12.31 -1.95 26.74
N GLY A 33 11.56 -1.50 27.76
CA GLY A 33 11.63 -2.03 29.12
C GLY A 33 11.21 -3.50 29.21
N ILE A 34 11.70 -4.21 30.23
CA ILE A 34 11.40 -5.65 30.43
C ILE A 34 9.89 -5.87 30.61
N MET A 35 9.20 -4.98 31.32
CA MET A 35 7.75 -5.06 31.52
C MET A 35 6.98 -4.88 30.21
N ASP A 36 7.46 -4.02 29.33
CA ASP A 36 6.87 -3.79 28.02
C ASP A 36 7.08 -5.00 27.09
N LYS A 37 8.23 -5.69 27.16
CA LYS A 37 8.44 -6.95 26.43
C LYS A 37 7.44 -8.03 26.85
N ILE A 38 7.22 -8.17 28.17
CA ILE A 38 6.24 -9.12 28.72
C ILE A 38 4.83 -8.72 28.27
N SER A 39 4.50 -7.42 28.35
CA SER A 39 3.24 -6.88 27.85
C SER A 39 3.05 -7.19 26.37
N CYS A 40 4.03 -6.91 25.51
CA CYS A 40 4.00 -7.17 24.06
C CYS A 40 3.79 -8.65 23.71
N ASN A 41 4.32 -9.56 24.54
CA ASN A 41 4.14 -11.00 24.38
C ASN A 41 2.77 -11.46 24.86
N TYR A 42 2.37 -11.06 26.08
CA TYR A 42 1.10 -11.48 26.69
C TYR A 42 -0.12 -10.87 25.99
N SER A 43 -0.03 -9.63 25.54
CA SER A 43 -1.09 -8.93 24.79
C SER A 43 -1.23 -9.41 23.34
N GLY A 44 -0.33 -10.29 22.86
CA GLY A 44 -0.33 -10.76 21.47
C GLY A 44 0.11 -9.71 20.44
N ASN A 45 0.59 -8.54 20.88
CA ASN A 45 0.99 -7.44 20.00
C ASN A 45 2.15 -7.82 19.05
N TYR A 46 3.06 -8.73 19.45
CA TYR A 46 4.07 -9.26 18.53
C TYR A 46 3.44 -10.04 17.37
N GLN A 47 2.48 -10.92 17.66
CA GLN A 47 1.78 -11.70 16.64
C GLN A 47 0.95 -10.79 15.73
N ALA A 48 0.22 -9.83 16.31
CA ALA A 48 -0.54 -8.85 15.53
C ALA A 48 0.36 -8.02 14.59
N ARG A 49 1.60 -7.70 15.01
CA ARG A 49 2.58 -7.04 14.14
C ARG A 49 3.08 -7.96 13.01
N VAL A 50 3.32 -9.24 13.29
CA VAL A 50 3.70 -10.24 12.29
C VAL A 50 2.58 -10.39 11.25
N ASP A 51 1.34 -10.56 11.70
CA ASP A 51 0.17 -10.70 10.82
C ASP A 51 -0.04 -9.44 9.97
N HIS A 52 0.11 -8.26 10.58
CA HIS A 52 0.03 -6.98 9.87
C HIS A 52 1.11 -6.84 8.79
N LYS A 53 2.37 -7.20 9.10
CA LYS A 53 3.47 -7.20 8.12
C LYS A 53 3.26 -8.24 7.02
N GLN A 54 2.72 -9.41 7.36
CA GLN A 54 2.40 -10.45 6.39
C GLN A 54 1.31 -9.99 5.43
N GLN A 55 0.25 -9.34 5.93
CA GLN A 55 -0.80 -8.75 5.08
C GLN A 55 -0.24 -7.68 4.14
N ILE A 56 0.63 -6.80 4.64
CA ILE A 56 1.32 -5.82 3.79
C ILE A 56 2.13 -6.53 2.72
N LEU A 57 2.96 -7.50 3.09
CA LEU A 57 3.81 -8.24 2.16
C LEU A 57 3.00 -8.96 1.07
N GLU A 58 1.91 -9.62 1.44
CA GLU A 58 1.04 -10.30 0.46
C GLU A 58 0.29 -9.30 -0.44
N ASN A 59 -0.08 -8.14 0.07
CA ASN A 59 -0.64 -7.06 -0.74
C ASN A 59 0.40 -6.50 -1.73
N GLU A 60 1.65 -6.30 -1.31
CA GLU A 60 2.73 -5.86 -2.20
C GLU A 60 3.08 -6.90 -3.26
N LYS A 61 3.19 -8.16 -2.87
CA LYS A 61 3.41 -9.26 -3.82
C LYS A 61 2.30 -9.32 -4.86
N ARG A 62 1.05 -9.19 -4.45
CA ARG A 62 -0.11 -9.18 -5.36
C ARG A 62 -0.05 -8.01 -6.33
N ALA A 63 0.23 -6.81 -5.84
CA ALA A 63 0.40 -5.64 -6.69
C ALA A 63 1.51 -5.89 -7.72
N ASN A 64 2.71 -6.25 -7.26
CA ASN A 64 3.87 -6.54 -8.13
C ASN A 64 3.62 -7.69 -9.13
N GLN A 65 2.89 -8.74 -8.75
CA GLN A 65 2.49 -9.81 -9.66
C GLN A 65 1.59 -9.27 -10.78
N GLN A 66 0.58 -8.47 -10.43
CA GLN A 66 -0.30 -7.81 -11.41
C GLN A 66 0.52 -6.94 -12.37
N PHE A 67 1.55 -6.25 -11.88
CA PHE A 67 2.48 -5.50 -12.74
C PHE A 67 3.22 -6.36 -13.74
N LYS A 68 3.78 -7.48 -13.30
CA LYS A 68 4.50 -8.40 -14.20
C LYS A 68 3.57 -8.97 -15.27
N GLU A 69 2.33 -9.28 -14.91
CA GLU A 69 1.32 -9.76 -15.85
C GLU A 69 0.91 -8.69 -16.86
N ILE A 70 0.69 -7.46 -16.42
CA ILE A 70 0.41 -6.31 -17.29
C ILE A 70 1.58 -6.09 -18.24
N TYR A 71 2.81 -6.08 -17.73
CA TYR A 71 4.02 -5.89 -18.52
C TYR A 71 4.20 -7.00 -19.57
N ALA A 72 4.06 -8.27 -19.18
CA ALA A 72 4.12 -9.40 -20.09
C ALA A 72 3.04 -9.32 -21.19
N ALA A 73 1.84 -8.85 -20.84
CA ALA A 73 0.77 -8.62 -21.81
C ALA A 73 1.07 -7.48 -22.79
N ILE A 74 1.76 -6.41 -22.34
CA ILE A 74 2.24 -5.30 -23.19
C ILE A 74 3.37 -5.77 -24.11
N GLU A 75 4.30 -6.57 -23.59
CA GLU A 75 5.44 -7.06 -24.36
C GLU A 75 5.00 -8.04 -25.45
N LYS A 76 4.08 -8.96 -25.13
CA LYS A 76 3.42 -9.81 -26.11
C LYS A 76 2.69 -9.01 -27.20
N GLN A 77 2.04 -7.90 -26.81
CA GLN A 77 1.39 -6.96 -27.72
C GLN A 77 2.34 -6.26 -28.70
N LYS A 78 3.61 -6.11 -28.32
CA LYS A 78 4.60 -5.36 -29.09
C LYS A 78 5.20 -6.21 -30.22
N ASN A 79 5.23 -7.52 -30.04
CA ASN A 79 5.86 -8.47 -30.96
C ASN A 79 4.87 -9.17 -31.90
N ASP A 80 3.59 -9.24 -31.57
CA ASP A 80 2.60 -9.97 -32.38
C ASP A 80 1.92 -9.07 -33.44
N SER A 81 2.57 -8.91 -34.59
CA SER A 81 1.99 -8.30 -35.79
C SER A 81 0.81 -9.11 -36.36
N ALA A 82 0.74 -10.41 -36.08
CA ALA A 82 -0.29 -11.36 -36.54
C ALA A 82 -1.67 -11.27 -35.84
N LEU A 83 -1.80 -10.52 -34.75
CA LEU A 83 -3.09 -10.37 -34.06
C LEU A 83 -4.09 -9.55 -34.88
N SER A 84 -5.34 -10.02 -34.89
CA SER A 84 -6.46 -9.29 -35.48
C SER A 84 -6.67 -7.93 -34.80
N ILE A 85 -7.28 -6.98 -35.52
CA ILE A 85 -7.61 -5.65 -34.99
C ILE A 85 -8.47 -5.76 -33.71
N LYS A 86 -9.43 -6.69 -33.69
CA LYS A 86 -10.29 -6.95 -32.52
C LYS A 86 -9.49 -7.40 -31.30
N GLN A 87 -8.49 -8.27 -31.48
CA GLN A 87 -7.61 -8.69 -30.39
C GLN A 87 -6.73 -7.54 -29.90
N LYS A 88 -6.19 -6.72 -30.81
CA LYS A 88 -5.39 -5.53 -30.45
C LYS A 88 -6.22 -4.52 -29.65
N GLN A 89 -7.48 -4.27 -30.04
CA GLN A 89 -8.40 -3.41 -29.30
C GLN A 89 -8.75 -3.97 -27.92
N ALA A 90 -9.08 -5.25 -27.82
CA ALA A 90 -9.39 -5.90 -26.54
C ALA A 90 -8.21 -5.82 -25.56
N GLN A 91 -6.99 -6.04 -26.05
CA GLN A 91 -5.78 -5.95 -25.25
C GLN A 91 -5.46 -4.49 -24.83
N GLN A 92 -5.69 -3.51 -25.70
CA GLN A 92 -5.56 -2.09 -25.34
C GLN A 92 -6.57 -1.70 -24.26
N GLN A 93 -7.82 -2.18 -24.37
CA GLN A 93 -8.84 -1.94 -23.35
C GLN A 93 -8.47 -2.58 -22.01
N LYS A 94 -7.94 -3.81 -22.02
CA LYS A 94 -7.44 -4.45 -20.80
C LYS A 94 -6.34 -3.61 -20.15
N LEU A 95 -5.37 -3.14 -20.93
CA LEU A 95 -4.28 -2.30 -20.43
C LEU A 95 -4.79 -1.01 -19.78
N LYS A 96 -5.77 -0.32 -20.40
CA LYS A 96 -6.41 0.88 -19.83
C LYS A 96 -7.06 0.60 -18.48
N THR A 97 -7.80 -0.50 -18.38
CA THR A 97 -8.44 -0.94 -17.13
C THR A 97 -7.40 -1.23 -16.04
N ASP A 98 -6.36 -1.98 -16.40
CA ASP A 98 -5.30 -2.37 -15.48
C ASP A 98 -4.54 -1.16 -14.93
N LEU A 99 -4.15 -0.21 -15.79
CA LEU A 99 -3.49 1.03 -15.37
C LEU A 99 -4.39 1.92 -14.50
N THR A 100 -5.70 1.93 -14.78
CA THR A 100 -6.67 2.67 -13.95
C THR A 100 -6.78 2.07 -12.56
N LYS A 101 -6.96 0.74 -12.46
CA LYS A 101 -7.01 0.02 -11.19
C LYS A 101 -5.76 0.28 -10.37
N LEU A 102 -4.62 0.18 -11.02
CA LEU A 102 -3.35 0.41 -10.39
C LEU A 102 -3.16 1.83 -9.89
N THR A 103 -3.51 2.82 -10.71
CA THR A 103 -3.43 4.23 -10.31
C THR A 103 -4.25 4.47 -9.04
N ASN A 104 -5.42 3.82 -8.91
CA ASN A 104 -6.22 3.86 -7.70
C ASN A 104 -5.52 3.20 -6.50
N GLU A 105 -4.87 2.05 -6.67
CA GLU A 105 -4.11 1.40 -5.59
C GLU A 105 -2.96 2.28 -5.09
N ILE A 106 -2.19 2.87 -6.02
CA ILE A 106 -1.12 3.82 -5.71
C ILE A 106 -1.69 5.06 -5.03
N LYS A 107 -2.85 5.57 -5.45
CA LYS A 107 -3.54 6.70 -4.81
C LYS A 107 -3.86 6.43 -3.35
N GLN A 108 -4.33 5.23 -3.03
CA GLN A 108 -4.62 4.85 -1.64
C GLN A 108 -3.34 4.78 -0.82
N LYS A 109 -2.27 4.21 -1.39
CA LYS A 109 -0.96 4.09 -0.71
C LYS A 109 -0.22 5.42 -0.57
N ALA A 110 -0.46 6.38 -1.45
CA ALA A 110 0.11 7.72 -1.40
C ALA A 110 -0.63 8.67 -0.42
N LYS A 111 -1.68 8.23 0.27
CA LYS A 111 -2.41 9.06 1.25
C LYS A 111 -1.45 9.62 2.30
N GLY A 112 -1.50 10.94 2.51
CA GLY A 112 -0.62 11.64 3.44
C GLY A 112 0.74 12.05 2.85
N ARG A 113 1.04 11.71 1.58
CA ARG A 113 2.24 12.14 0.85
C ARG A 113 1.84 13.07 -0.31
N ASN A 114 1.74 14.37 -0.01
CA ASN A 114 1.23 15.38 -0.95
C ASN A 114 1.99 15.41 -2.29
N ASP A 115 3.31 15.23 -2.24
CA ASP A 115 4.21 15.16 -3.40
C ASP A 115 3.87 13.99 -4.35
N LEU A 116 3.43 12.85 -3.79
CA LEU A 116 3.04 11.69 -4.58
C LEU A 116 1.58 11.73 -5.00
N GLN A 117 0.71 12.31 -4.18
CA GLN A 117 -0.69 12.52 -4.55
C GLN A 117 -0.82 13.43 -5.78
N ALA A 118 0.03 14.46 -5.88
CA ALA A 118 0.09 15.31 -7.07
C ALA A 118 0.48 14.52 -8.34
N GLN A 119 1.50 13.66 -8.24
CA GLN A 119 1.94 12.83 -9.36
C GLN A 119 0.89 11.79 -9.77
N VAL A 120 0.19 11.20 -8.79
CA VAL A 120 -0.93 10.29 -9.06
C VAL A 120 -2.07 11.02 -9.75
N ALA A 121 -2.41 12.24 -9.33
CA ALA A 121 -3.46 13.04 -9.97
C ALA A 121 -3.12 13.40 -11.42
N ASP A 122 -1.85 13.73 -11.71
CA ASP A 122 -1.37 13.93 -13.09
C ASP A 122 -1.58 12.68 -13.95
N ILE A 123 -1.25 11.50 -13.41
CA ILE A 123 -1.43 10.22 -14.11
C ILE A 123 -2.91 9.90 -14.32
N GLU A 124 -3.77 10.12 -13.33
CA GLU A 124 -5.23 9.95 -13.47
C GLU A 124 -5.78 10.84 -14.60
N GLN A 125 -5.33 12.09 -14.68
CA GLN A 125 -5.74 13.01 -15.71
C GLN A 125 -5.26 12.56 -17.10
N GLN A 126 -4.01 12.12 -17.22
CA GLN A 126 -3.46 11.64 -18.48
C GLN A 126 -4.15 10.33 -18.93
N LEU A 127 -4.44 9.40 -18.02
CA LEU A 127 -5.24 8.20 -18.34
C LEU A 127 -6.63 8.56 -18.86
N LYS A 128 -7.32 9.52 -18.22
CA LYS A 128 -8.62 10.00 -18.70
C LYS A 128 -8.53 10.58 -20.11
N LYS A 129 -7.52 11.40 -20.39
CA LYS A 129 -7.28 11.97 -21.73
C LYS A 129 -7.07 10.89 -22.78
N VAL A 130 -6.23 9.90 -22.49
CA VAL A 130 -5.98 8.76 -23.40
C VAL A 130 -7.28 8.00 -23.68
N ASN A 131 -8.09 7.75 -22.65
CA ASN A 131 -9.35 7.02 -22.76
C ASN A 131 -10.41 7.75 -23.59
N SER A 132 -10.47 9.09 -23.50
CA SER A 132 -11.40 9.91 -24.27
C SER A 132 -10.86 10.37 -25.63
N SER A 133 -9.59 10.09 -25.95
CA SER A 133 -8.95 10.59 -27.16
C SER A 133 -9.43 9.85 -28.42
N SER A 134 -9.55 10.60 -29.52
CA SER A 134 -9.73 10.06 -30.89
C SER A 134 -8.39 9.75 -31.57
N SER A 135 -7.28 9.79 -30.84
CA SER A 135 -5.93 9.51 -31.35
C SER A 135 -5.82 8.09 -31.91
N SER A 136 -4.82 7.89 -32.77
CA SER A 136 -4.53 6.58 -33.36
C SER A 136 -4.20 5.55 -32.28
N GLU A 137 -4.40 4.26 -32.60
CA GLU A 137 -4.10 3.16 -31.69
C GLU A 137 -2.61 3.10 -31.31
N LEU A 138 -1.73 3.54 -32.21
CA LEU A 138 -0.29 3.64 -31.98
C LEU A 138 0.04 4.74 -30.97
N GLU A 139 -0.52 5.94 -31.15
CA GLU A 139 -0.32 7.06 -30.21
C GLU A 139 -0.83 6.71 -28.81
N LYS A 140 -2.02 6.11 -28.71
CA LYS A 140 -2.58 5.63 -27.44
C LYS A 140 -1.65 4.64 -26.76
N LYS A 141 -1.07 3.69 -27.50
CA LYS A 141 -0.10 2.73 -26.95
C LYS A 141 1.14 3.40 -26.38
N VAL A 142 1.69 4.39 -27.11
CA VAL A 142 2.87 5.15 -26.65
C VAL A 142 2.56 5.93 -25.38
N GLU A 143 1.40 6.57 -25.29
CA GLU A 143 0.98 7.29 -24.09
C GLU A 143 0.75 6.35 -22.90
N LEU A 144 0.11 5.20 -23.11
CA LEU A 144 -0.08 4.19 -22.06
C LEU A 144 1.26 3.61 -21.55
N ASP A 145 2.24 3.38 -22.44
CA ASP A 145 3.59 2.94 -22.03
C ASP A 145 4.31 3.99 -21.18
N LYS A 146 4.20 5.27 -21.56
CA LYS A 146 4.74 6.39 -20.76
C LYS A 146 4.09 6.46 -19.38
N LEU A 147 2.77 6.29 -19.31
CA LEU A 147 2.02 6.28 -18.05
C LEU A 147 2.40 5.09 -17.17
N ASN A 148 2.56 3.91 -17.77
CA ASN A 148 3.02 2.72 -17.07
C ASN A 148 4.40 2.93 -16.42
N LYS A 149 5.35 3.54 -17.16
CA LYS A 149 6.69 3.87 -16.61
C LYS A 149 6.62 4.83 -15.42
N LYS A 150 5.77 5.86 -15.49
CA LYS A 150 5.54 6.77 -14.36
C LYS A 150 4.97 6.04 -13.14
N LEU A 151 4.00 5.14 -13.35
CA LEU A 151 3.43 4.33 -12.27
C LEU A 151 4.50 3.41 -11.64
N GLN A 152 5.38 2.79 -12.42
CA GLN A 152 6.49 2.00 -11.91
C GLN A 152 7.49 2.82 -11.07
N GLN A 153 7.72 4.08 -11.43
CA GLN A 153 8.57 4.98 -10.63
C GLN A 153 7.90 5.33 -9.30
N LEU A 154 6.61 5.66 -9.32
CA LEU A 154 5.82 5.92 -8.11
C LEU A 154 5.77 4.73 -7.18
N GLN A 155 5.61 3.53 -7.73
CA GLN A 155 5.70 2.29 -6.97
C GLN A 155 7.02 2.13 -6.22
N LYS A 156 8.14 2.29 -6.94
CA LYS A 156 9.46 2.23 -6.32
C LYS A 156 9.60 3.25 -5.19
N ALA A 157 9.09 4.47 -5.39
CA ALA A 157 9.06 5.50 -4.34
C ALA A 157 8.15 5.15 -3.16
N LEU A 158 7.14 4.29 -3.37
CA LEU A 158 6.23 3.77 -2.34
C LEU A 158 6.73 2.47 -1.69
N ASN A 159 7.87 1.91 -2.13
CA ASN A 159 8.39 0.60 -1.73
C ASN A 159 7.41 -0.55 -1.97
N ILE A 160 6.69 -0.48 -3.10
CA ILE A 160 5.65 -1.44 -3.52
C ILE A 160 5.96 -2.03 -4.91
#